data_AF-A4X6H5-F1
#
_entry.id   AF-A4X6H5-F1
#
_cell.length_a   1.000
_cell.length_b   1.000
_cell.length_c   1.000
_cell.angle_alpha   90.00
_cell.angle_beta   90.00
_cell.angle_gamma   90.00
#
_symmetry.space_group_name_H-M   'P 1'
#
loop_
_entity.id
_entity.type
_entity.pdbx_description
1 polymer ?
#
loop_
_entity_poly.entity_id
_entity_poly.type
_entity_poly.pdbx_seq_one_letter_code
_entity_poly.pdbx_strand_id
1 'polypeptide(L)'
;MPQERACRQVTTRPELITLDAVPVPSKRVKDDLAADLDHHASQVWPGLEEVTIRWRGSHGYVTAWTSEDDGVPVCRLEYLGFDDVYGFALHDPATDTYTHSLLPDGHPEGSPQDALDCAIRLHLTGIADQPLNDEDD
;
A
#
# COMPACT_ATOMS: atom_id res chain seq x y z
N MET A 1 19.14 17.09 13.82
CA MET A 1 19.63 16.23 12.72
C MET A 1 20.84 15.48 13.29
N PRO A 2 20.86 14.14 13.36
CA PRO A 2 20.40 13.19 12.34
C PRO A 2 19.37 12.17 12.87
N GLN A 3 18.48 11.71 12.01
CA GLN A 3 17.56 10.62 12.28
C GLN A 3 18.17 9.36 11.66
N GLU A 4 18.61 8.47 12.54
CA GLU A 4 19.25 7.21 12.22
C GLU A 4 18.27 6.30 11.48
N ARG A 5 18.67 5.94 10.27
CA ARG A 5 18.14 4.82 9.49
C ARG A 5 18.43 3.53 10.28
N ALA A 6 17.50 3.11 11.11
CA ALA A 6 17.52 1.78 11.71
C ALA A 6 16.77 0.79 10.79
N CYS A 7 17.39 0.43 9.66
CA CYS A 7 17.06 -0.80 8.94
C CYS A 7 17.47 -1.96 9.85
N ARG A 8 16.59 -2.37 10.78
CA ARG A 8 16.87 -3.54 11.61
C ARG A 8 15.61 -4.15 12.18
N GLN A 9 14.88 -4.87 11.35
CA GLN A 9 14.10 -6.03 11.81
C GLN A 9 14.24 -7.16 10.78
N VAL A 10 15.30 -7.95 10.98
CA VAL A 10 15.33 -9.35 10.57
C VAL A 10 14.33 -10.06 11.49
N THR A 11 13.10 -10.27 11.01
CA THR A 11 12.16 -11.17 11.68
C THR A 11 12.21 -12.53 11.00
N THR A 12 12.86 -13.44 11.70
CA THR A 12 12.81 -14.90 11.60
C THR A 12 11.54 -15.44 10.91
N ARG A 13 11.72 -16.21 9.83
CA ARG A 13 10.70 -17.08 9.23
C ARG A 13 10.14 -18.05 10.29
N PRO A 14 8.81 -18.22 10.38
CA PRO A 14 8.22 -19.51 10.66
C PRO A 14 7.71 -20.12 9.34
N GLU A 15 8.24 -21.31 9.09
CA GLU A 15 7.83 -22.27 8.08
C GLU A 15 6.33 -22.59 8.23
N LEU A 16 5.63 -22.68 7.09
CA LEU A 16 4.38 -23.43 6.89
C LEU A 16 3.11 -22.92 7.62
N ILE A 17 2.25 -22.19 6.90
CA ILE A 17 0.83 -22.08 7.27
C ILE A 17 -0.01 -22.68 6.15
N THR A 18 -0.59 -23.82 6.47
CA THR A 18 -1.61 -24.55 5.71
C THR A 18 -2.77 -23.63 5.35
N LEU A 19 -3.07 -23.55 4.04
CA LEU A 19 -4.34 -23.06 3.50
C LEU A 19 -5.50 -23.76 4.23
N ASP A 20 -6.34 -23.04 4.97
CA ASP A 20 -7.81 -23.29 5.10
C ASP A 20 -8.43 -22.36 6.17
N ALA A 21 -8.31 -21.05 5.96
CA ALA A 21 -9.18 -19.97 6.43
C ALA A 21 -8.35 -18.69 6.38
N VAL A 22 -8.59 -17.82 5.38
CA VAL A 22 -8.03 -16.46 5.42
C VAL A 22 -8.50 -15.81 6.72
N PRO A 23 -7.61 -15.55 7.69
CA PRO A 23 -8.04 -14.97 8.94
C PRO A 23 -8.60 -13.57 8.64
N VAL A 24 -9.72 -13.22 9.27
CA VAL A 24 -10.26 -11.87 9.13
C VAL A 24 -9.55 -10.99 10.16
N PRO A 25 -8.88 -9.90 9.75
CA PRO A 25 -8.21 -9.05 10.71
C PRO A 25 -9.23 -8.49 11.71
N SER A 26 -8.85 -8.53 12.99
CA SER A 26 -9.66 -7.94 14.06
C SER A 26 -9.80 -6.44 13.84
N LYS A 27 -10.88 -5.84 14.35
CA LYS A 27 -11.12 -4.39 14.19
C LYS A 27 -9.92 -3.55 14.67
N ARG A 28 -9.20 -4.01 15.69
CA ARG A 28 -8.00 -3.35 16.20
C ARG A 28 -6.86 -3.32 15.18
N VAL A 29 -6.55 -4.44 14.53
CA VAL A 29 -5.53 -4.52 13.47
C VAL A 29 -5.88 -3.59 12.32
N LYS A 30 -7.18 -3.53 11.95
CA LYS A 30 -7.67 -2.65 10.89
C LYS A 30 -7.47 -1.16 11.19
N ASP A 31 -7.70 -0.78 12.44
CA ASP A 31 -7.60 0.60 12.94
C ASP A 31 -6.14 1.01 13.08
N ASP A 32 -5.31 0.14 13.66
CA ASP A 32 -3.87 0.33 13.82
C ASP A 32 -3.20 0.47 12.44
N LEU A 33 -3.54 -0.42 11.51
CA LEU A 33 -3.03 -0.36 10.12
C LEU A 33 -3.42 0.95 9.41
N ALA A 34 -4.67 1.40 9.57
CA ALA A 34 -5.12 2.65 8.97
C ALA A 34 -4.39 3.86 9.56
N ALA A 35 -4.23 3.90 10.89
CA ALA A 35 -3.51 4.97 11.57
C ALA A 35 -2.01 4.99 11.20
N ASP A 36 -1.39 3.82 11.10
CA ASP A 36 0.02 3.68 10.74
C ASP A 36 0.28 4.15 9.30
N LEU A 37 -0.56 3.73 8.35
CA LEU A 37 -0.45 4.14 6.94
C LEU A 37 -0.71 5.63 6.74
N ASP A 38 -1.73 6.19 7.40
CA ASP A 38 -2.02 7.62 7.37
C ASP A 38 -0.85 8.45 7.94
N HIS A 39 -0.35 8.04 9.11
CA HIS A 39 0.79 8.70 9.74
C HIS A 39 2.07 8.60 8.89
N HIS A 40 2.30 7.47 8.24
CA HIS A 40 3.44 7.27 7.35
C HIS A 40 3.31 8.13 6.08
N ALA A 41 2.13 8.13 5.45
CA ALA A 41 1.85 8.91 4.25
C ALA A 41 2.07 10.40 4.50
N SER A 42 1.57 10.93 5.63
CA SER A 42 1.76 12.33 6.02
C SER A 42 3.23 12.72 6.19
N GLN A 43 4.11 11.77 6.57
CA GLN A 43 5.54 12.02 6.76
C GLN A 43 6.34 11.95 5.45
N VAL A 44 6.01 11.01 4.57
CA VAL A 44 6.78 10.73 3.35
C VAL A 44 6.26 11.52 2.15
N TRP A 45 4.96 11.79 2.10
CA TRP A 45 4.27 12.36 0.95
C TRP A 45 3.47 13.61 1.33
N PRO A 46 4.10 14.80 1.39
CA PRO A 46 3.43 16.04 1.80
C PRO A 46 2.34 16.54 0.82
N GLY A 47 2.19 15.90 -0.34
CA GLY A 47 1.12 16.20 -1.32
C GLY A 47 -0.15 15.35 -1.16
N LEU A 48 -0.15 14.40 -0.23
CA LEU A 48 -1.32 13.59 0.10
C LEU A 48 -2.06 14.23 1.27
N GLU A 49 -3.38 14.41 1.12
CA GLU A 49 -4.23 14.92 2.20
C GLU A 49 -4.54 13.83 3.22
N GLU A 50 -4.92 12.64 2.74
CA GLU A 50 -5.27 11.51 3.60
C GLU A 50 -5.08 10.19 2.83
N VAL A 51 -4.79 9.11 3.56
CA VAL A 51 -4.88 7.75 3.02
C VAL A 51 -5.96 6.97 3.78
N THR A 52 -6.98 6.51 3.06
CA THR A 52 -8.07 5.74 3.65
C THR A 52 -8.01 4.28 3.22
N ILE A 53 -8.33 3.37 4.14
CA ILE A 53 -8.37 1.92 3.87
C ILE A 53 -9.80 1.41 4.00
N ARG A 54 -10.33 0.82 2.93
CA ARG A 54 -11.62 0.14 2.92
C ARG A 54 -11.45 -1.37 2.99
N TRP A 55 -11.83 -1.95 4.12
CA TRP A 55 -11.78 -3.39 4.32
C TRP A 55 -12.98 -4.13 3.72
N ARG A 56 -12.71 -5.18 2.93
CA ARG A 56 -13.68 -6.17 2.44
C ARG A 56 -13.15 -7.57 2.75
N GLY A 57 -13.69 -8.19 3.79
CA GLY A 57 -13.19 -9.49 4.27
C GLY A 57 -11.75 -9.36 4.79
N SER A 58 -10.84 -10.07 4.14
CA SER A 58 -9.39 -10.06 4.43
C SER A 58 -8.58 -9.12 3.52
N HIS A 59 -9.24 -8.43 2.58
CA HIS A 59 -8.59 -7.45 1.70
C HIS A 59 -8.86 -6.03 2.20
N GLY A 60 -7.82 -5.21 2.29
CA GLY A 60 -7.88 -3.77 2.54
C GLY A 60 -7.60 -3.01 1.25
N TYR A 61 -8.57 -2.30 0.72
CA TYR A 61 -8.41 -1.43 -0.44
C TYR A 61 -7.90 -0.07 0.02
N VAL A 62 -6.73 0.33 -0.47
CA VAL A 62 -6.10 1.58 -0.08
C VAL A 62 -6.36 2.64 -1.13
N THR A 63 -6.92 3.76 -0.68
CA THR A 63 -7.24 4.92 -1.51
C THR A 63 -6.44 6.10 -0.99
N ALA A 64 -5.75 6.77 -1.91
CA ALA A 64 -4.95 7.94 -1.65
C ALA A 64 -5.75 9.18 -2.08
N TRP A 65 -5.95 10.13 -1.16
CA TRP A 65 -6.64 11.39 -1.43
C TRP A 65 -5.61 12.50 -1.62
N THR A 66 -5.67 13.16 -2.76
CA THR A 66 -4.86 14.33 -3.08
C THR A 66 -5.79 15.54 -3.23
N SER A 67 -5.24 16.75 -3.19
CA SER A 67 -6.04 17.95 -3.45
C SER A 67 -6.49 18.09 -4.91
N GLU A 68 -5.96 17.25 -5.80
CA GLU A 68 -6.24 17.27 -7.24
C GLU A 68 -7.28 16.21 -7.64
N ASP A 69 -7.27 15.04 -7.00
CA ASP A 69 -8.11 13.89 -7.34
C ASP A 69 -9.06 13.46 -6.21
N ASP A 70 -10.29 13.11 -6.59
CA ASP A 70 -11.31 12.54 -5.68
C ASP A 70 -10.99 11.06 -5.37
N GLY A 71 -9.93 10.84 -4.61
CA GLY A 71 -9.55 9.53 -4.05
C GLY A 71 -9.13 8.49 -5.08
N VAL A 72 -7.83 8.36 -5.33
CA VAL A 72 -7.27 7.41 -6.30
C VAL A 72 -6.95 6.08 -5.62
N PRO A 73 -7.48 4.94 -6.10
CA PRO A 73 -7.09 3.62 -5.61
C PRO A 73 -5.65 3.31 -6.03
N VAL A 74 -4.74 3.20 -5.06
CA VAL A 74 -3.31 2.97 -5.33
C VAL A 74 -2.94 1.50 -5.24
N CYS A 75 -3.42 0.82 -4.20
CA CYS A 75 -3.10 -0.58 -3.97
C CYS A 75 -4.16 -1.28 -3.11
N ARG A 76 -4.13 -2.61 -3.14
CA ARG A 76 -4.92 -3.48 -2.27
C ARG A 76 -3.97 -4.29 -1.41
N LEU A 77 -4.16 -4.22 -0.10
CA LEU A 77 -3.49 -5.05 0.90
C LEU A 77 -4.33 -6.31 1.15
N GLU A 78 -3.67 -7.42 1.40
CA GLU A 78 -4.25 -8.73 1.69
C GLU A 78 -3.66 -9.25 3.00
N TYR A 79 -4.53 -9.48 3.98
CA TYR A 79 -4.12 -10.01 5.26
C TYR A 79 -3.86 -11.51 5.15
N LEU A 80 -2.58 -11.88 5.26
CA LEU A 80 -2.13 -13.28 5.16
C LEU A 80 -2.15 -14.02 6.52
N GLY A 81 -2.54 -13.33 7.60
CA GLY A 81 -2.56 -13.89 8.96
C GLY A 81 -1.51 -13.36 9.90
N PHE A 82 -0.64 -12.47 9.42
CA PHE A 82 0.38 -11.80 10.20
C PHE A 82 0.10 -10.30 10.29
N ASP A 83 0.45 -9.72 11.44
CA ASP A 83 0.27 -8.29 11.70
C ASP A 83 1.30 -7.43 10.93
N ASP A 84 2.45 -8.00 10.56
CA ASP A 84 3.55 -7.31 9.87
C ASP A 84 3.71 -7.72 8.39
N VAL A 85 3.02 -8.78 7.94
CA VAL A 85 3.18 -9.34 6.59
C VAL A 85 1.84 -9.33 5.87
N TYR A 86 1.75 -8.48 4.86
CA TYR A 86 0.60 -8.36 3.98
C TYR A 86 1.01 -8.61 2.54
N GLY A 87 0.15 -9.31 1.81
CA GLY A 87 0.22 -9.35 0.36
C GLY A 87 -0.24 -8.01 -0.19
N PHE A 88 0.35 -7.53 -1.28
CA PHE A 88 -0.12 -6.32 -1.93
C PHE A 88 -0.31 -6.52 -3.43
N ALA A 89 -1.28 -5.80 -3.97
CA ALA A 89 -1.56 -5.74 -5.39
C ALA A 89 -1.69 -4.28 -5.80
N LEU A 90 -0.97 -3.88 -6.84
CA LEU A 90 -1.06 -2.56 -7.42
C LEU A 90 -2.31 -2.46 -8.28
N HIS A 91 -2.98 -1.32 -8.19
CA HIS A 91 -4.08 -1.01 -9.07
C HIS A 91 -3.55 -0.59 -10.45
N ASP A 92 -4.07 -1.20 -11.51
CA ASP A 92 -3.79 -0.83 -12.88
C ASP A 92 -4.95 0.01 -13.45
N PRO A 93 -4.76 1.33 -13.68
CA PRO A 93 -5.85 2.20 -14.12
C PRO A 93 -6.29 1.93 -15.56
N ALA A 94 -5.44 1.28 -16.38
CA ALA A 94 -5.79 0.94 -17.75
C ALA A 94 -6.77 -0.23 -17.85
N THR A 95 -6.70 -1.17 -16.90
CA THR A 95 -7.51 -2.40 -16.89
C THR A 95 -8.47 -2.50 -15.69
N ASP A 96 -8.51 -1.49 -14.82
CA ASP A 96 -9.28 -1.45 -13.56
C ASP A 96 -9.05 -2.72 -12.71
N THR A 97 -7.85 -3.29 -12.79
CA THR A 97 -7.52 -4.59 -12.21
C THR A 97 -6.39 -4.47 -11.20
N TYR A 98 -6.44 -5.29 -10.15
CA TYR A 98 -5.38 -5.36 -9.14
C TYR A 98 -4.38 -6.45 -9.49
N THR A 99 -3.12 -6.08 -9.73
CA THR A 99 -2.04 -7.00 -10.08
C THR A 99 -1.07 -7.16 -8.93
N HIS A 100 -0.85 -8.40 -8.49
CA HIS A 100 0.18 -8.69 -7.48
C HIS A 100 1.54 -8.18 -7.94
N SER A 101 2.18 -7.40 -7.09
CA SER A 101 3.48 -6.81 -7.36
C SER A 101 4.50 -7.25 -6.32
N LEU A 102 5.78 -7.09 -6.65
CA LEU A 102 6.91 -7.39 -5.78
C LEU A 102 7.41 -6.10 -5.15
N LEU A 103 7.69 -6.14 -3.84
CA LEU A 103 8.38 -5.07 -3.12
C LEU A 103 9.79 -4.87 -3.72
N PRO A 104 10.45 -3.74 -3.44
CA PRO A 104 11.86 -3.52 -3.81
C PRO A 104 12.79 -4.64 -3.30
N ASP A 105 12.44 -5.32 -2.21
CA ASP A 105 13.14 -6.50 -1.70
C ASP A 105 12.89 -7.80 -2.51
N GLY A 106 12.10 -7.74 -3.58
CA GLY A 106 11.80 -8.88 -4.47
C GLY A 106 10.77 -9.87 -3.92
N HIS A 107 10.07 -9.51 -2.84
CA HIS A 107 9.06 -10.36 -2.20
C HIS A 107 7.64 -9.87 -2.53
N PRO A 108 6.66 -10.77 -2.75
CA PRO A 108 5.26 -10.41 -3.00
C PRO A 108 4.49 -9.97 -1.75
N GLU A 109 5.12 -10.10 -0.58
CA GLU A 109 4.57 -9.86 0.73
C GLU A 109 5.59 -9.11 1.59
N GLY A 110 5.12 -8.19 2.42
CA GLY A 110 5.97 -7.46 3.36
C GLY A 110 5.20 -6.41 4.13
N SER A 111 5.91 -5.37 4.58
CA SER A 111 5.33 -4.34 5.43
C SER A 111 4.34 -3.48 4.64
N PRO A 112 3.18 -3.14 5.24
CA PRO A 112 2.15 -2.37 4.58
C PRO A 112 2.63 -0.97 4.17
N GLN A 113 3.52 -0.36 4.97
CA GLN A 113 4.15 0.93 4.67
C GLN A 113 5.02 0.89 3.40
N ASP A 114 5.82 -0.17 3.24
CA ASP A 114 6.71 -0.31 2.07
C ASP A 114 5.88 -0.57 0.79
N ALA A 115 4.83 -1.37 0.91
CA ALA A 115 3.85 -1.56 -0.16
C ALA A 115 3.15 -0.26 -0.55
N LEU A 116 2.81 0.59 0.43
CA LEU A 116 2.23 1.90 0.19
C LEU A 116 3.22 2.85 -0.50
N ASP A 117 4.46 2.96 -0.01
CA ASP A 117 5.50 3.80 -0.63
C ASP A 117 5.73 3.38 -2.08
N CYS A 118 5.86 2.08 -2.33
CA CYS A 118 6.04 1.54 -3.67
C CYS A 118 4.85 1.90 -4.58
N ALA A 119 3.61 1.71 -4.09
CA ALA A 119 2.40 2.01 -4.84
C ALA A 119 2.25 3.51 -5.13
N ILE A 120 2.37 4.36 -4.12
CA ILE A 120 2.29 5.82 -4.26
C ILE A 120 3.41 6.31 -5.17
N ARG A 121 4.64 5.83 -5.01
CA ARG A 121 5.75 6.20 -5.89
C ARG A 121 5.42 5.82 -7.33
N LEU A 122 4.96 4.61 -7.60
CA LEU A 122 4.61 4.18 -8.97
C LEU A 122 3.43 4.97 -9.54
N HIS A 123 2.39 5.23 -8.75
CA HIS A 123 1.26 6.04 -9.19
C HIS A 123 1.65 7.51 -9.41
N LEU A 124 2.25 8.18 -8.43
CA LEU A 124 2.62 9.59 -8.53
C LEU A 124 3.74 9.84 -9.55
N THR A 125 4.71 8.93 -9.69
CA THR A 125 5.75 9.07 -10.74
C THR A 125 5.26 8.63 -12.11
N GLY A 126 4.31 7.68 -12.18
CA GLY A 126 3.67 7.26 -13.43
C GLY A 126 2.68 8.30 -13.98
N ILE A 127 2.01 9.07 -13.11
CA ILE A 127 1.10 10.16 -13.51
C ILE A 127 1.88 11.36 -14.08
N ALA A 128 3.12 11.58 -13.63
CA ALA A 128 3.99 12.63 -14.21
C ALA A 128 4.46 12.32 -15.65
N ASP A 129 4.21 11.11 -16.16
CA ASP A 129 4.41 10.70 -17.56
C ASP A 129 3.06 10.61 -18.31
N GLN A 130 2.06 11.41 -17.94
CA GLN A 130 1.07 11.81 -18.92
C GLN A 130 1.72 12.92 -19.75
N PRO A 131 2.14 12.68 -21.02
CA PRO A 131 2.41 13.80 -21.89
C PRO A 131 1.14 14.65 -21.87
N LEU A 132 1.34 15.96 -21.63
CA LEU A 132 0.34 16.97 -21.91
C LEU A 132 -0.41 16.50 -23.16
N ASN A 133 -1.70 16.19 -23.01
CA ASN A 133 -2.58 16.05 -24.15
C ASN A 133 -2.72 17.48 -24.68
N ASP A 134 -1.67 17.97 -25.33
CA ASP A 134 -1.67 19.05 -26.28
C ASP A 134 -2.49 18.53 -27.47
N GLU A 135 -3.81 18.39 -27.26
CA GLU A 135 -4.74 18.35 -28.38
C GLU A 135 -4.83 19.78 -28.90
N ASP A 136 -3.84 20.09 -29.73
CA ASP A 136 -3.67 21.26 -30.58
C ASP A 136 -4.85 21.32 -31.58
N ASP A 137 -5.61 22.42 -31.51
CA ASP A 137 -6.54 23.06 -32.49
C ASP A 137 -7.61 22.22 -33.22
#